data_AF-A0AAD7WEX2-F1
#
_entry.id   AF-A0AAD7WEX2-F1
#
_cell.length_a   1.000
_cell.length_b   1.000
_cell.length_c   1.000
_cell.angle_alpha   90.00
_cell.angle_beta   90.00
_cell.angle_gamma   90.00
#
_symmetry.space_group_name_H-M   'P 1'
#
loop_
_entity.id
_entity.type
_entity.pdbx_description
1 polymer ?
#
loop_
_entity_poly.entity_id
_entity_poly.type
_entity_poly.pdbx_seq_one_letter_code
_entity_poly.pdbx_strand_id
1 'polypeptide(L)'
;MAETPLYRVCQQPYAVSRFMIECDICKDWFHGSAVEVLLRMQGGQVTQRNLEKQGFQNPIMVSELEGLGLQLPPPSFSVRDVEQHVEGDKVIDVIDVARQADSRMTLWEIL
;
A
#
# COMPACT_ATOMS: atom_id res chain seq x y z
N MET A 1 26.75 3.29 15.68
CA MET A 1 25.96 3.46 14.45
C MET A 1 24.91 2.37 14.48
N ALA A 2 23.62 2.70 14.40
CA ALA A 2 22.58 1.67 14.37
C ALA A 2 22.64 0.95 13.01
N GLU A 3 22.76 -0.37 13.01
CA GLU A 3 22.72 -1.17 11.79
C GLU A 3 21.31 -1.13 11.19
N THR A 4 21.21 -0.94 9.87
CA THR A 4 19.92 -0.94 9.18
C THR A 4 19.31 -2.36 9.25
N PRO A 5 18.06 -2.51 9.74
CA PRO A 5 17.41 -3.81 9.77
C PRO A 5 17.34 -4.44 8.37
N LEU A 6 17.76 -5.71 8.27
CA LEU A 6 17.67 -6.51 7.05
C LEU A 6 16.53 -7.52 7.17
N TYR A 7 15.74 -7.70 6.11
CA TYR A 7 14.62 -8.63 6.11
C TYR A 7 15.04 -10.05 5.73
N ARG A 8 14.59 -11.03 6.54
CA ARG A 8 15.23 -12.35 6.69
C ARG A 8 15.39 -13.19 5.43
N VAL A 9 14.45 -13.11 4.48
CA VAL A 9 14.47 -13.98 3.28
C VAL A 9 15.39 -13.45 2.19
N CYS A 10 15.40 -12.15 1.98
CA CYS A 10 16.12 -11.53 0.87
C CYS A 10 17.40 -10.79 1.30
N GLN A 11 17.66 -10.66 2.62
CA GLN A 11 18.83 -9.97 3.17
C GLN A 11 18.99 -8.55 2.61
N GLN A 12 17.86 -7.86 2.40
CA GLN A 12 17.80 -6.52 1.85
C GLN A 12 17.14 -5.57 2.87
N PRO A 13 17.55 -4.29 2.89
CA PRO A 13 16.94 -3.29 3.76
C PRO A 13 15.55 -2.89 3.28
N TYR A 14 14.88 -2.05 4.05
CA TYR A 14 13.57 -1.48 3.71
C TYR A 14 13.66 -0.62 2.45
N ALA A 15 12.68 -0.80 1.56
CA ALA A 15 12.50 0.03 0.38
C ALA A 15 11.02 0.39 0.24
N VAL A 16 10.71 1.68 0.38
CA VAL A 16 9.34 2.21 0.28
C VAL A 16 8.68 1.91 -1.07
N SER A 17 9.46 1.73 -2.13
CA SER A 17 8.98 1.39 -3.47
C SER A 17 8.62 -0.09 -3.65
N ARG A 18 8.81 -0.94 -2.63
CA ARG A 18 8.58 -2.38 -2.72
C ARG A 18 7.47 -2.80 -1.78
N PHE A 19 6.50 -3.52 -2.34
CA PHE A 19 5.43 -4.14 -1.54
C PHE A 19 6.01 -5.09 -0.49
N MET A 20 5.57 -4.92 0.75
CA MET A 20 5.88 -5.79 1.88
C MET A 20 4.61 -6.30 2.55
N ILE A 21 4.68 -7.50 3.12
CA ILE A 21 3.60 -8.15 3.85
C ILE A 21 4.14 -8.67 5.19
N GLU A 22 3.38 -8.50 6.25
CA GLU A 22 3.71 -9.05 7.58
C GLU A 22 3.16 -10.48 7.71
N CYS A 23 3.96 -11.37 8.30
CA CYS A 23 3.48 -12.68 8.73
C CYS A 23 2.92 -12.61 10.15
N ASP A 24 1.64 -12.91 10.32
CA ASP A 24 0.98 -12.89 11.64
C ASP A 24 1.61 -13.84 12.68
N ILE A 25 2.24 -14.93 12.21
CA ILE A 25 2.83 -15.96 13.09
C ILE A 25 4.17 -15.48 13.69
N CYS A 26 5.09 -14.99 12.84
CA CYS A 26 6.44 -14.62 13.29
C CYS A 26 6.64 -13.11 13.47
N LYS A 27 5.64 -12.30 13.12
CA LYS A 27 5.65 -10.83 13.20
C LYS A 27 6.82 -10.19 12.43
N ASP A 28 7.28 -10.86 11.38
CA ASP A 28 8.35 -10.38 10.50
C ASP A 28 7.76 -9.88 9.18
N TRP A 29 8.50 -9.00 8.51
CA TRP A 29 8.11 -8.37 7.26
C TRP A 29 8.88 -8.97 6.08
N PHE A 30 8.15 -9.24 5.02
CA PHE A 30 8.67 -9.88 3.82
C PHE A 30 8.37 -9.01 2.61
N HIS A 31 9.37 -8.80 1.74
CA HIS A 31 9.07 -8.30 0.40
C HIS A 31 8.19 -9.34 -0.30
N GLY A 32 7.04 -8.96 -0.86
CA GLY A 32 6.14 -9.93 -1.48
C GLY A 32 6.78 -10.68 -2.66
N SER A 33 7.78 -10.07 -3.31
CA SER A 33 8.60 -10.73 -4.33
C SER A 33 9.48 -11.87 -3.79
N ALA A 34 9.84 -11.84 -2.50
CA ALA A 34 10.70 -12.84 -1.87
C ALA A 34 9.93 -14.07 -1.37
N VAL A 35 8.59 -13.99 -1.31
CA VAL A 35 7.73 -15.07 -0.82
C VAL A 35 6.70 -15.53 -1.87
N GLU A 36 6.81 -15.04 -3.12
CA GLU A 36 6.00 -15.44 -4.28
C GLU A 36 4.47 -15.39 -4.06
N VAL A 37 3.99 -14.52 -3.18
CA VAL A 37 2.55 -14.42 -2.82
C VAL A 37 1.73 -13.58 -3.79
N LEU A 38 2.34 -12.98 -4.81
CA LEU A 38 1.70 -12.02 -5.70
C LEU A 38 1.36 -12.62 -7.05
N LEU A 39 0.09 -12.49 -7.47
CA LEU A 39 -0.31 -12.72 -8.86
C LEU A 39 -0.15 -11.42 -9.66
N ARG A 40 0.68 -11.44 -10.71
CA ARG A 40 0.85 -10.27 -11.58
C ARG A 40 -0.12 -10.30 -12.73
N MET A 41 -0.83 -9.19 -12.96
CA MET A 41 -1.78 -9.05 -14.06
C MET A 41 -1.65 -7.66 -14.70
N GLN A 42 -1.94 -7.55 -15.99
CA GLN A 42 -2.20 -6.26 -16.62
C GLN A 42 -3.62 -5.80 -16.30
N GLY A 43 -3.90 -4.49 -16.32
CA GLY A 43 -5.19 -3.95 -15.89
C GLY A 43 -6.38 -4.56 -16.63
N GLY A 44 -6.28 -4.68 -17.96
CA GLY A 44 -7.34 -5.30 -18.78
C GLY A 44 -7.57 -6.80 -18.53
N GLN A 45 -6.70 -7.47 -17.77
CA GLN A 45 -6.87 -8.86 -17.37
C GLN A 45 -7.64 -8.99 -16.05
N VAL A 46 -7.74 -7.94 -15.24
CA VAL A 46 -8.47 -7.95 -13.95
C VAL A 46 -9.97 -7.86 -14.23
N THR A 47 -10.54 -8.97 -14.67
CA THR A 47 -11.95 -9.09 -15.04
C THR A 47 -12.59 -10.23 -14.26
N GLN A 48 -13.90 -10.13 -13.99
CA GLN A 48 -14.65 -11.18 -13.31
C GLN A 48 -14.38 -12.57 -13.93
N ARG A 49 -14.48 -12.69 -15.27
CA ARG A 49 -14.26 -13.95 -15.99
C ARG A 49 -12.87 -14.55 -15.76
N ASN A 50 -11.84 -13.71 -15.67
CA ASN A 50 -10.47 -14.19 -15.42
C ASN A 50 -10.28 -14.59 -13.96
N LEU A 51 -10.83 -13.82 -13.03
CA LEU A 51 -10.75 -14.12 -11.60
C LEU A 51 -11.54 -15.38 -11.22
N GLU A 52 -12.69 -15.63 -11.84
CA GLU A 52 -13.45 -16.87 -11.68
C GLU A 52 -12.68 -18.10 -12.17
N LYS A 53 -11.87 -17.93 -13.24
CA LYS A 53 -11.05 -19.02 -13.80
C LYS A 53 -9.76 -19.29 -13.03
N GLN A 54 -9.06 -18.22 -12.63
CA GLN A 54 -7.76 -18.33 -11.96
C GLN A 54 -7.89 -18.43 -10.44
N GLY A 55 -9.04 -18.06 -9.89
CA GLY A 55 -9.25 -17.88 -8.46
C GLY A 55 -8.70 -16.52 -7.98
N PHE A 56 -9.27 -16.02 -6.87
CA PHE A 56 -8.81 -14.79 -6.23
C PHE A 56 -8.36 -15.07 -4.79
N GLN A 57 -7.26 -15.83 -4.68
CA GLN A 57 -6.72 -16.31 -3.40
C GLN A 57 -5.44 -15.56 -2.97
N ASN A 58 -4.76 -14.93 -3.93
CA ASN A 58 -3.51 -14.21 -3.72
C ASN A 58 -3.71 -12.73 -4.08
N PRO A 59 -3.02 -11.79 -3.39
CA PRO A 59 -3.02 -10.39 -3.79
C PRO A 59 -2.57 -10.23 -5.25
N ILE A 60 -3.27 -9.36 -5.99
CA ILE A 60 -2.97 -9.08 -7.39
C ILE A 60 -2.17 -7.78 -7.47
N MET A 61 -1.01 -7.84 -8.12
CA MET A 61 -0.20 -6.65 -8.42
C MET A 61 -0.38 -6.24 -9.88
N VAL A 62 -0.83 -5.02 -10.09
CA VAL A 62 -0.95 -4.37 -11.40
C VAL A 62 -0.01 -3.18 -11.41
N SER A 63 1.02 -3.23 -12.24
CA SER A 63 2.06 -2.19 -12.26
C SER A 63 1.64 -0.91 -12.98
N GLU A 64 0.67 -1.01 -13.89
CA GLU A 64 0.23 0.10 -14.76
C GLU A 64 -1.28 0.30 -14.65
N LEU A 65 -1.73 1.55 -14.67
CA LEU A 65 -3.16 1.89 -14.55
C LEU A 65 -3.98 1.51 -15.79
N GLU A 66 -3.31 1.32 -16.93
CA GLU A 66 -3.96 1.03 -18.21
C GLU A 66 -4.84 -0.22 -18.15
N GLY A 67 -6.09 -0.07 -18.58
CA GLY A 67 -7.07 -1.16 -18.62
C GLY A 67 -7.77 -1.46 -17.30
N LEU A 68 -7.39 -0.82 -16.17
CA LEU A 68 -8.11 -0.97 -14.89
C LEU A 68 -9.42 -0.19 -14.83
N GLY A 69 -9.58 0.84 -15.66
CA GLY A 69 -10.70 1.78 -15.56
C GLY A 69 -10.63 2.71 -14.35
N LEU A 70 -9.54 2.67 -13.57
CA LEU A 70 -9.34 3.54 -12.40
C LEU A 70 -9.11 4.98 -12.86
N GLN A 71 -9.88 5.92 -12.29
CA GLN A 71 -9.72 7.35 -12.51
C GLN A 71 -9.09 7.96 -11.26
N LEU A 72 -7.93 8.60 -11.40
CA LEU A 72 -7.20 9.24 -10.32
C LEU A 72 -6.91 10.71 -10.68
N PRO A 73 -6.68 11.57 -9.68
CA PRO A 73 -6.06 12.87 -9.91
C PRO A 73 -4.69 12.73 -10.59
N PRO A 74 -4.18 13.80 -11.23
CA PRO A 74 -2.87 13.77 -11.86
C PRO A 74 -1.75 13.47 -10.83
N PRO A 75 -0.59 12.93 -11.23
CA PRO A 75 0.52 12.63 -10.32
C PRO A 75 1.08 13.84 -9.55
N SER A 76 0.77 15.06 -9.99
CA SER A 76 1.12 16.30 -9.31
C SER A 76 0.17 16.67 -8.16
N PHE A 77 -0.92 15.92 -7.97
CA PHE A 77 -1.90 16.15 -6.91
C PHE A 77 -1.27 15.91 -5.53
N SER A 78 -1.33 16.92 -4.68
CA SER A 78 -0.65 16.98 -3.39
C SER A 78 -1.62 16.85 -2.22
N VAL A 79 -1.08 16.70 -1.01
CA VAL A 79 -1.90 16.64 0.20
C VAL A 79 -2.62 17.98 0.49
N ARG A 80 -2.09 19.10 -0.02
CA ARG A 80 -2.77 20.41 0.02
C ARG A 80 -3.99 20.43 -0.91
N ASP A 81 -3.93 19.75 -2.05
CA ASP A 81 -5.10 19.62 -2.91
C ASP A 81 -6.17 18.77 -2.24
N VAL A 82 -5.79 17.72 -1.49
CA VAL A 82 -6.74 16.95 -0.66
C VAL A 82 -7.47 17.87 0.32
N GLU A 83 -6.74 18.74 1.04
CA GLU A 83 -7.31 19.72 1.97
C GLU A 83 -8.35 20.62 1.29
N GLN A 84 -8.01 21.18 0.13
CA GLN A 84 -8.90 22.07 -0.62
C GLN A 84 -10.18 21.37 -1.09
N HIS A 85 -10.13 20.07 -1.36
CA HIS A 85 -11.29 19.29 -1.81
C HIS A 85 -12.13 18.69 -0.67
N VAL A 86 -11.55 18.53 0.53
CA VAL A 86 -12.16 17.80 1.65
C VAL A 86 -12.54 18.70 2.83
N GLU A 87 -12.00 19.91 2.88
CA GLU A 87 -12.06 20.88 3.98
C GLU A 87 -11.09 20.55 5.13
N GLY A 88 -10.25 21.51 5.53
CA GLY A 88 -9.21 21.34 6.53
C GLY A 88 -9.73 21.00 7.94
N ASP A 89 -10.95 21.44 8.27
CA ASP A 89 -11.58 21.21 9.58
C ASP A 89 -12.13 19.78 9.75
N LYS A 90 -12.10 18.96 8.70
CA LYS A 90 -12.59 17.59 8.77
C LYS A 90 -11.71 16.75 9.71
N VAL A 91 -12.33 16.18 10.75
CA VAL A 91 -11.68 15.24 11.66
C VAL A 91 -11.48 13.88 10.97
N ILE A 92 -10.27 13.35 11.05
CA ILE A 92 -9.84 12.06 10.51
C ILE A 92 -9.19 11.20 11.59
N ASP A 93 -9.21 9.88 11.40
CA ASP A 93 -8.47 8.95 12.24
C ASP A 93 -7.00 8.90 11.76
N VAL A 94 -6.07 9.01 12.71
CA VAL A 94 -4.61 9.05 12.47
C VAL A 94 -3.95 7.98 13.32
N ILE A 95 -2.99 7.25 12.76
CA ILE A 95 -2.28 6.18 13.44
C ILE A 95 -0.91 6.68 13.90
N ASP A 96 -0.65 6.65 15.21
CA ASP A 96 0.71 6.77 15.74
C ASP A 96 1.44 5.44 15.54
N VAL A 97 2.30 5.41 14.52
CA VAL A 97 3.03 4.21 14.11
C VAL A 97 3.93 3.68 15.23
N ALA A 98 4.54 4.56 16.03
CA ALA A 98 5.46 4.15 17.10
C ALA A 98 4.71 3.52 18.28
N ARG A 99 3.49 3.98 18.54
CA ARG A 99 2.65 3.50 19.65
C ARG A 99 1.67 2.41 19.23
N GLN A 100 1.51 2.16 17.93
CA GLN A 100 0.48 1.27 17.38
C GLN A 100 -0.91 1.62 17.94
N ALA A 101 -1.24 2.92 17.91
CA ALA A 101 -2.45 3.45 18.53
C ALA A 101 -3.15 4.47 17.63
N ASP A 102 -4.48 4.48 17.69
CA ASP A 102 -5.32 5.43 16.96
C ASP A 102 -5.48 6.75 17.73
N SER A 103 -5.55 7.85 16.98
CA SER A 103 -5.87 9.20 17.45
C SER A 103 -6.82 9.86 16.45
N ARG A 104 -7.41 11.01 16.84
CA ARG A 104 -8.24 11.83 15.95
C ARG A 104 -7.67 13.23 15.88
N MET A 105 -7.56 13.76 14.66
CA MET A 105 -7.01 15.09 14.36
C MET A 105 -7.78 15.69 13.18
N THR A 106 -7.76 17.00 13.00
CA THR A 106 -8.28 17.61 11.77
C THR A 106 -7.30 17.38 10.61
N LEU A 107 -7.81 17.43 9.37
CA LEU A 107 -6.98 17.29 8.18
C LEU A 107 -5.90 18.38 8.14
N TRP A 108 -6.22 19.60 8.57
CA TRP A 108 -5.24 20.69 8.71
C TRP A 108 -4.12 20.38 9.71
N GLU A 109 -4.41 19.75 10.85
CA GLU A 109 -3.41 19.46 11.89
C GLU A 109 -2.33 18.46 11.45
N ILE A 110 -2.55 17.73 10.35
CA ILE A 110 -1.58 16.73 9.83
C ILE A 110 -0.83 17.20 8.57
N LEU A 111 -1.06 18.44 8.11
CA LEU A 111 -0.43 19.06 6.93
C LEU A 111 0.69 20.04 7.30
#